data_AF-A0A6P0XUA5-F1
#
_entry.id   AF-A0A6P0XUA5-F1
#
_cell.length_a   1.000
_cell.length_b   1.000
_cell.length_c   1.000
_cell.angle_alpha   90.00
_cell.angle_beta   90.00
_cell.angle_gamma   90.00
#
_symmetry.space_group_name_H-M   'P 1'
#
loop_
_entity.id
_entity.type
_entity.pdbx_description
1 polymer ?
#
loop_
_entity_poly.entity_id
_entity_poly.type
_entity_poly.pdbx_seq_one_letter_code
_entity_poly.pdbx_strand_id
1 'polypeptide(L)'
;IQPFILNDTYAADLTLIPKLSAEKLDISQLKQFPIKSLLPSSIQPSLGETFLIYGEIDPEVNPQQIANECVENLFDSAQIKPVFLNQGELFKSLLFEYEATELNSTNNQSNKIKILVLLNNSQAETIELAEKSYEWILQLLCCRHKINFIYQEARNLYPQARKYYSKLETQMENFSQVTKDPKTRLESLKQILEKIPEDYLYYSRYLRDLKAHKTAL
;
A
#
# COMPACT_ATOMS: atom_id res chain seq x y z
N ILE A 1 17.98 -4.00 -11.24
CA ILE A 1 16.86 -3.10 -10.94
C ILE A 1 16.43 -2.45 -12.24
N GLN A 2 15.20 -2.70 -12.69
CA GLN A 2 14.64 -2.10 -13.91
C GLN A 2 13.58 -1.07 -13.52
N PRO A 3 13.77 0.22 -13.82
CA PRO A 3 12.76 1.23 -13.56
C PRO A 3 11.65 1.17 -14.61
N PHE A 4 10.40 1.28 -14.17
CA PHE A 4 9.21 1.34 -15.01
C PHE A 4 8.38 2.58 -14.65
N ILE A 5 7.77 3.20 -15.65
CA ILE A 5 6.88 4.35 -15.45
C ILE A 5 5.48 3.94 -15.88
N LEU A 6 4.53 4.03 -14.95
CA LEU A 6 3.10 3.89 -15.21
C LEU A 6 2.41 5.21 -14.91
N ASN A 7 2.14 6.01 -15.95
CA ASN A 7 1.64 7.39 -15.83
C ASN A 7 2.56 8.26 -14.96
N ASP A 8 2.14 8.62 -13.76
CA ASP A 8 2.85 9.41 -12.74
C ASP A 8 3.49 8.54 -11.65
N THR A 9 3.43 7.21 -11.78
CA THR A 9 4.00 6.25 -10.83
C THR A 9 5.30 5.64 -11.36
N TYR A 10 6.30 5.54 -10.48
CA TYR A 10 7.53 4.81 -10.73
C TYR A 10 7.48 3.46 -10.02
N ALA A 11 7.93 2.41 -10.69
CA ALA A 11 8.13 1.09 -10.10
C ALA A 11 9.56 0.62 -10.36
N ALA A 12 10.09 -0.17 -9.43
CA ALA A 12 11.40 -0.79 -9.55
C ALA A 12 11.25 -2.29 -9.24
N ASP A 13 11.73 -3.13 -10.14
CA ASP A 13 11.76 -4.59 -9.92
C ASP A 13 13.17 -5.09 -9.59
N LEU A 14 13.24 -6.04 -8.66
CA LEU A 14 14.43 -6.80 -8.31
C LEU A 14 14.06 -8.29 -8.23
N THR A 15 14.42 -9.02 -9.27
CA THR A 15 14.28 -10.47 -9.32
C THR A 15 15.59 -11.15 -8.94
N LEU A 16 15.53 -12.13 -8.02
CA LEU A 16 16.66 -12.97 -7.62
C LEU A 16 16.41 -14.41 -8.06
N ILE A 17 17.36 -15.00 -8.79
CA ILE A 17 17.25 -16.38 -9.30
C ILE A 17 18.46 -17.17 -8.78
N PRO A 18 18.26 -18.39 -8.22
CA PRO A 18 19.37 -19.24 -7.83
C PRO A 18 20.29 -19.56 -9.01
N LYS A 19 21.61 -19.48 -8.79
CA LYS A 19 22.63 -19.72 -9.84
C LYS A 19 22.69 -21.19 -10.28
N LEU A 20 22.26 -22.12 -9.42
CA LEU A 20 22.21 -23.57 -9.66
C LEU A 20 20.75 -23.99 -9.66
N SER A 21 20.13 -24.08 -10.84
CA SER A 21 18.70 -24.38 -10.99
C SER A 21 18.31 -25.85 -10.73
N ALA A 22 19.30 -26.73 -10.52
CA ALA A 22 19.08 -28.17 -10.41
C ALA A 22 19.10 -28.72 -8.97
N GLU A 23 19.46 -27.91 -7.97
CA GLU A 23 19.48 -28.35 -6.57
C GLU A 23 18.14 -28.05 -5.90
N LYS A 24 17.54 -29.06 -5.27
CA LYS A 24 16.35 -28.87 -4.43
C LYS A 24 16.73 -27.94 -3.27
N LEU A 25 16.09 -26.78 -3.20
CA LEU A 25 16.25 -25.86 -2.08
C LEU A 25 15.42 -26.37 -0.90
N ASP A 26 16.04 -26.53 0.26
CA ASP A 26 15.29 -26.74 1.51
C ASP A 26 14.70 -25.39 1.93
N ILE A 27 13.39 -25.33 2.13
CA ILE A 27 12.64 -24.10 2.47
C ILE A 27 13.21 -23.44 3.74
N SER A 28 13.76 -24.21 4.67
CA SER A 28 14.42 -23.67 5.87
C SER A 28 15.63 -22.78 5.56
N GLN A 29 16.28 -22.98 4.40
CA GLN A 29 17.40 -22.15 3.94
C GLN A 29 16.96 -20.73 3.58
N LEU A 30 15.67 -20.49 3.35
CA LEU A 30 15.15 -19.15 3.09
C LEU A 30 15.44 -18.16 4.24
N LYS A 31 15.60 -18.66 5.47
CA LYS A 31 16.03 -17.87 6.65
C LYS A 31 17.39 -17.21 6.49
N GLN A 32 18.23 -17.72 5.60
CA GLN A 32 19.58 -17.21 5.37
C GLN A 32 19.60 -16.02 4.41
N PHE A 33 18.48 -15.74 3.72
CA PHE A 33 18.39 -14.62 2.80
C PHE A 33 18.10 -13.34 3.59
N PRO A 34 18.94 -12.30 3.46
CA PRO A 34 18.75 -11.05 4.19
C PRO A 34 17.61 -10.23 3.56
N ILE A 35 16.35 -10.62 3.80
CA ILE A 35 15.19 -9.85 3.31
C ILE A 35 15.17 -8.44 3.89
N LYS A 36 15.81 -8.22 5.05
CA LYS A 36 15.83 -6.95 5.80
C LYS A 36 16.28 -5.75 4.96
N SER A 37 17.21 -5.95 4.02
CA SER A 37 17.65 -4.88 3.10
C SER A 37 16.64 -4.55 2.00
N LEU A 38 15.63 -5.40 1.82
CA LEU A 38 14.53 -5.23 0.86
C LEU A 38 13.22 -4.82 1.54
N LEU A 39 13.20 -4.71 2.87
CA LEU A 39 12.02 -4.30 3.65
C LEU A 39 11.79 -2.77 3.57
N PRO A 40 10.57 -2.30 3.93
CA PRO A 40 10.20 -0.89 3.92
C PRO A 40 11.11 0.06 4.75
N SER A 41 11.87 -0.49 5.70
CA SER A 41 12.83 0.28 6.50
C SER A 41 14.10 0.66 5.73
N SER A 42 14.43 -0.08 4.66
CA SER A 42 15.58 0.17 3.79
C SER A 42 15.17 0.81 2.46
N ILE A 43 14.10 0.31 1.85
CA ILE A 43 13.48 0.87 0.65
C ILE A 43 12.23 1.60 1.12
N GLN A 44 12.05 2.88 0.78
CA GLN A 44 10.90 3.67 1.23
C GLN A 44 9.87 3.82 0.10
N PRO A 45 9.08 2.77 -0.22
CA PRO A 45 8.06 2.86 -1.24
C PRO A 45 6.97 3.83 -0.78
N SER A 46 6.61 4.81 -1.62
CA SER A 46 5.52 5.73 -1.27
C SER A 46 4.13 5.12 -1.47
N LEU A 47 3.98 4.18 -2.42
CA LEU A 47 2.69 3.57 -2.77
C LEU A 47 2.48 2.18 -2.16
N GLY A 48 3.55 1.39 -2.03
CA GLY A 48 3.49 0.03 -1.51
C GLY A 48 4.54 -0.89 -2.13
N GLU A 49 4.60 -2.11 -1.61
CA GLU A 49 5.57 -3.14 -1.98
C GLU A 49 4.88 -4.48 -2.23
N THR A 50 5.47 -5.28 -3.12
CA THR A 50 5.06 -6.67 -3.36
C THR A 50 6.27 -7.58 -3.41
N PHE A 51 6.23 -8.63 -2.59
CA PHE A 51 7.15 -9.75 -2.69
C PHE A 51 6.46 -10.89 -3.42
N LEU A 52 7.07 -11.38 -4.49
CA LEU A 52 6.63 -12.57 -5.20
C LEU A 52 7.66 -13.67 -4.99
N ILE A 53 7.22 -14.79 -4.44
CA ILE A 53 8.01 -16.00 -4.26
C ILE A 53 7.47 -17.02 -5.24
N TYR A 54 8.34 -17.53 -6.11
CA TYR A 54 8.00 -18.62 -7.02
C TYR A 54 8.77 -19.88 -6.62
N GLY A 55 8.13 -21.05 -6.75
CA GLY A 55 8.79 -22.33 -6.56
C GLY A 55 8.10 -23.47 -7.30
N GLU A 56 8.90 -24.44 -7.72
CA GLU A 56 8.43 -25.74 -8.19
C GLU A 56 8.42 -26.73 -7.03
N ILE A 57 7.32 -27.45 -6.85
CA ILE A 57 7.14 -28.38 -5.73
C ILE A 57 6.69 -29.75 -6.22
N ASP A 58 7.07 -30.79 -5.47
CA ASP A 58 6.61 -32.16 -5.76
C ASP A 58 5.07 -32.25 -5.60
N PRO A 59 4.32 -32.96 -6.47
CA PRO A 59 2.86 -32.99 -6.41
C PRO A 59 2.28 -33.55 -5.10
N GLU A 60 3.06 -34.36 -4.38
CA GLU A 60 2.67 -35.05 -3.15
C GLU A 60 2.77 -34.16 -1.90
N VAL A 61 3.45 -33.00 -1.98
CA VAL A 61 3.55 -32.10 -0.82
C VAL A 61 2.34 -31.19 -0.72
N ASN A 62 1.96 -30.83 0.52
CA ASN A 62 0.86 -29.92 0.78
C ASN A 62 1.25 -28.48 0.37
N PRO A 63 0.70 -27.90 -0.71
CA PRO A 63 1.16 -26.61 -1.22
C PRO A 63 0.91 -25.46 -0.25
N GLN A 64 -0.17 -25.50 0.53
CA GLN A 64 -0.48 -24.46 1.50
C GLN A 64 0.51 -24.47 2.67
N GLN A 65 0.94 -25.65 3.11
CA GLN A 65 1.98 -25.77 4.12
C GLN A 65 3.29 -25.17 3.62
N ILE A 66 3.70 -25.51 2.39
CA ILE A 66 4.90 -24.98 1.75
C ILE A 66 4.82 -23.45 1.64
N ALA A 67 3.67 -22.89 1.23
CA ALA A 67 3.50 -21.45 1.14
C ALA A 67 3.65 -20.74 2.49
N ASN A 68 3.07 -21.30 3.55
CA ASN A 68 3.23 -20.77 4.91
C ASN A 68 4.70 -20.83 5.35
N GLU A 69 5.37 -21.97 5.14
CA GLU A 69 6.77 -22.14 5.51
C GLU A 69 7.67 -21.17 4.74
N CYS A 70 7.42 -20.91 3.45
CA CYS A 70 8.17 -19.90 2.69
C CYS A 70 8.09 -18.52 3.36
N VAL A 71 6.88 -18.11 3.74
CA VAL A 71 6.63 -16.81 4.36
C VAL A 71 7.25 -16.74 5.77
N GLU A 72 7.10 -17.78 6.58
CA GLU A 72 7.68 -17.85 7.93
C GLU A 72 9.21 -17.89 7.93
N ASN A 73 9.82 -18.52 6.92
CA ASN A 73 11.27 -18.58 6.81
C ASN A 73 11.87 -17.31 6.20
N LEU A 74 11.15 -16.62 5.29
CA LEU A 74 11.63 -15.36 4.70
C LEU A 74 11.45 -14.15 5.62
N PHE A 75 10.32 -14.07 6.33
CA PHE A 75 9.97 -12.90 7.13
C PHE A 75 10.17 -13.15 8.61
N ASP A 76 10.96 -12.30 9.26
CA ASP A 76 11.19 -12.34 10.70
C ASP A 76 9.90 -11.94 11.44
N SER A 77 9.25 -12.93 12.07
CA SER A 77 7.97 -12.75 12.77
C SER A 77 8.02 -11.76 13.93
N ALA A 78 9.21 -11.45 14.44
CA ALA A 78 9.42 -10.41 15.45
C ALA A 78 9.33 -8.98 14.87
N GLN A 79 9.46 -8.82 13.54
CA GLN A 79 9.44 -7.53 12.86
C GLN A 79 8.21 -7.36 11.98
N ILE A 80 7.83 -8.42 11.26
CA ILE A 80 6.74 -8.42 10.30
C ILE A 80 5.87 -9.63 10.60
N LYS A 81 4.55 -9.44 10.69
CA LYS A 81 3.60 -10.54 10.87
C LYS A 81 2.76 -10.72 9.61
N PRO A 82 3.11 -11.69 8.74
CA PRO A 82 2.28 -12.04 7.59
C PRO A 82 0.97 -12.68 8.02
N VAL A 83 -0.10 -12.35 7.32
CA VAL A 83 -1.44 -12.90 7.51
C VAL A 83 -1.91 -13.44 6.17
N PHE A 84 -2.32 -14.70 6.16
CA PHE A 84 -2.95 -15.32 4.99
C PHE A 84 -4.28 -14.63 4.68
N LEU A 85 -4.49 -14.29 3.41
CA LEU A 85 -5.69 -13.62 2.94
C LEU A 85 -6.55 -14.50 2.05
N ASN A 86 -5.94 -15.13 1.05
CA ASN A 86 -6.67 -15.82 0.00
C ASN A 86 -5.80 -16.86 -0.71
N GLN A 87 -6.46 -17.80 -1.38
CA GLN A 87 -5.85 -18.74 -2.31
C GLN A 87 -6.54 -18.62 -3.67
N GLY A 88 -5.76 -18.75 -4.73
CA GLY A 88 -6.24 -18.75 -6.10
C GLY A 88 -5.30 -19.51 -7.03
N GLU A 89 -5.38 -19.18 -8.30
CA GLU A 89 -4.57 -19.78 -9.36
C GLU A 89 -4.06 -18.69 -10.30
N LEU A 90 -2.81 -18.82 -10.73
CA LEU A 90 -2.20 -17.99 -11.76
C LEU A 90 -1.35 -18.89 -12.67
N PHE A 91 -1.62 -18.85 -13.99
CA PHE A 91 -0.94 -19.70 -14.98
C PHE A 91 -0.93 -21.19 -14.63
N LYS A 92 -2.05 -21.71 -14.10
CA LYS A 92 -2.20 -23.10 -13.60
C LYS A 92 -1.30 -23.48 -12.43
N SER A 93 -0.64 -22.50 -11.81
CA SER A 93 0.06 -22.63 -10.54
C SER A 93 -0.80 -22.11 -9.40
N LEU A 94 -0.64 -22.69 -8.22
CA LEU A 94 -1.37 -22.30 -7.03
C LEU A 94 -0.81 -20.99 -6.49
N LEU A 95 -1.69 -20.00 -6.29
CA LEU A 95 -1.34 -18.69 -5.76
C LEU A 95 -1.84 -18.56 -4.32
N PHE A 96 -0.95 -18.26 -3.39
CA PHE A 96 -1.27 -17.95 -2.01
C PHE A 96 -0.97 -16.48 -1.74
N GLU A 97 -1.96 -15.78 -1.21
CA GLU A 97 -1.90 -14.35 -0.96
C GLU A 97 -1.78 -14.09 0.52
N TYR A 98 -0.78 -13.30 0.91
CA TYR A 98 -0.58 -12.82 2.26
C TYR A 98 -0.47 -11.30 2.26
N GLU A 99 -0.73 -10.71 3.41
CA GLU A 99 -0.45 -9.30 3.68
C GLU A 99 0.26 -9.20 5.02
N ALA A 100 1.27 -8.34 5.09
CA ALA A 100 2.02 -8.14 6.31
C ALA A 100 2.10 -6.65 6.65
N THR A 101 2.19 -6.35 7.94
CA THR A 101 2.43 -4.99 8.44
C THR A 101 3.64 -5.04 9.35
N GLU A 102 4.51 -4.04 9.26
CA GLU A 102 5.66 -3.90 10.14
C GLU A 102 5.19 -3.50 11.54
N LEU A 103 5.60 -4.25 12.56
CA LEU A 103 5.08 -4.12 13.94
C LEU A 103 5.52 -2.81 14.62
N ASN A 104 6.60 -2.19 14.16
CA ASN A 104 7.21 -1.01 14.78
C ASN A 104 7.11 0.27 13.92
N SER A 105 6.35 0.26 12.83
CA SER A 105 6.22 1.46 11.99
C SER A 105 5.41 2.53 12.71
N THR A 106 6.03 3.67 12.98
CA THR A 106 5.39 4.87 13.57
C THR A 106 4.59 5.67 12.54
N ASN A 107 4.68 5.32 11.26
CA ASN A 107 3.96 5.99 10.19
C ASN A 107 2.60 5.31 9.97
N ASN A 108 1.53 6.04 10.32
CA ASN A 108 0.13 5.63 10.13
C ASN A 108 -0.28 5.46 8.64
N GLN A 109 0.65 5.65 7.70
CA GLN A 109 0.48 5.28 6.30
C GLN A 109 0.87 3.82 6.15
N SER A 110 -0.09 2.94 6.44
CA SER A 110 -0.47 1.80 5.58
C SER A 110 0.61 1.11 4.73
N ASN A 111 1.81 0.90 5.27
CA ASN A 111 2.87 0.08 4.68
C ASN A 111 2.51 -1.41 4.79
N LYS A 112 1.42 -1.78 4.14
CA LYS A 112 0.97 -3.15 3.97
C LYS A 112 1.81 -3.75 2.86
N ILE A 113 2.67 -4.68 3.25
CA ILE A 113 3.49 -5.45 2.33
C ILE A 113 2.60 -6.53 1.74
N LYS A 114 2.45 -6.56 0.42
CA LYS A 114 1.78 -7.67 -0.27
C LYS A 114 2.79 -8.78 -0.47
N ILE A 115 2.43 -10.00 -0.10
CA ILE A 115 3.28 -11.18 -0.34
C ILE A 115 2.46 -12.17 -1.15
N LEU A 116 3.04 -12.63 -2.26
CA LEU A 116 2.46 -13.60 -3.17
C LEU A 116 3.39 -14.81 -3.20
N VAL A 117 2.85 -16.00 -2.96
CA VAL A 117 3.58 -17.25 -3.11
C VAL A 117 2.92 -18.05 -4.23
N LEU A 118 3.65 -18.24 -5.32
CA LEU A 118 3.20 -18.95 -6.51
C LEU A 118 3.92 -20.30 -6.59
N LEU A 119 3.17 -21.39 -6.41
CA LEU A 119 3.71 -22.74 -6.37
C LEU A 119 3.23 -23.55 -7.56
N ASN A 120 4.17 -24.03 -8.36
CA ASN A 120 3.92 -24.92 -9.48
C ASN A 120 4.05 -26.38 -9.04
N ASN A 121 2.93 -27.09 -8.96
CA ASN A 121 2.88 -28.51 -8.63
C ASN A 121 2.39 -29.38 -9.80
N SER A 122 2.19 -28.77 -10.98
CA SER A 122 1.51 -29.39 -12.13
C SER A 122 2.36 -29.38 -13.41
N GLN A 123 3.65 -29.03 -13.31
CA GLN A 123 4.55 -28.83 -14.45
C GLN A 123 3.98 -27.84 -15.48
N ALA A 124 3.23 -26.84 -15.03
CA ALA A 124 2.73 -25.79 -15.89
C ALA A 124 3.89 -24.91 -16.41
N GLU A 125 3.72 -24.30 -17.59
CA GLU A 125 4.65 -23.33 -18.19
C GLU A 125 4.59 -21.95 -17.48
N THR A 126 4.50 -21.95 -16.14
CA THR A 126 4.23 -20.76 -15.33
C THR A 126 5.29 -19.68 -15.51
N ILE A 127 6.59 -20.04 -15.55
CA ILE A 127 7.67 -19.08 -15.77
C ILE A 127 7.54 -18.43 -17.16
N GLU A 128 7.37 -19.23 -18.22
CA GLU A 128 7.26 -18.71 -19.59
C GLU A 128 6.05 -17.78 -19.75
N LEU A 129 4.92 -18.14 -19.15
CA LEU A 129 3.72 -17.32 -19.16
C LEU A 129 3.90 -16.04 -18.32
N ALA A 130 4.61 -16.12 -17.20
CA ALA A 130 4.92 -14.96 -16.37
C ALA A 130 5.86 -14.00 -17.09
N GLU A 131 6.88 -14.49 -17.79
CA GLU A 131 7.79 -13.68 -18.62
C GLU A 131 7.02 -12.97 -19.75
N LYS A 132 6.18 -13.71 -20.49
CA LYS A 132 5.33 -13.14 -21.55
C LYS A 132 4.32 -12.11 -21.03
N SER A 133 3.91 -12.23 -19.76
CA SER A 133 2.91 -11.37 -19.13
C SER A 133 3.53 -10.36 -18.14
N TYR A 134 4.85 -10.23 -18.10
CA TYR A 134 5.56 -9.52 -17.04
C TYR A 134 5.07 -8.07 -16.89
N GLU A 135 4.96 -7.34 -18.01
CA GLU A 135 4.47 -5.96 -18.00
C GLU A 135 3.05 -5.85 -17.45
N TRP A 136 2.19 -6.82 -17.76
CA TRP A 136 0.80 -6.83 -17.31
C TRP A 136 0.70 -7.11 -15.81
N ILE A 137 1.53 -8.04 -15.30
CA ILE A 137 1.62 -8.34 -13.87
C ILE A 137 2.12 -7.10 -13.11
N LEU A 138 3.18 -6.46 -13.62
CA LEU A 138 3.73 -5.25 -13.01
C LEU A 138 2.70 -4.12 -12.99
N GLN A 139 2.01 -3.88 -14.10
CA GLN A 139 0.93 -2.89 -14.20
C GLN A 139 -0.20 -3.20 -13.22
N LEU A 140 -0.64 -4.45 -13.14
CA LEU A 140 -1.70 -4.87 -12.22
C LEU A 140 -1.33 -4.58 -10.76
N LEU A 141 -0.11 -4.92 -10.35
CA LEU A 141 0.40 -4.66 -9.00
C LEU A 141 0.52 -3.16 -8.73
N CYS A 142 1.03 -2.38 -9.69
CA CYS A 142 1.12 -0.92 -9.58
C CYS A 142 -0.27 -0.28 -9.44
N CYS A 143 -1.23 -0.67 -10.28
CA CYS A 143 -2.61 -0.20 -10.20
C CYS A 143 -3.23 -0.53 -8.84
N ARG A 144 -3.05 -1.76 -8.35
CA ARG A 144 -3.53 -2.16 -7.01
C ARG A 144 -2.98 -1.25 -5.92
N HIS A 145 -1.66 -1.02 -5.90
CA HIS A 145 -1.03 -0.15 -4.89
C HIS A 145 -1.51 1.28 -5.00
N LYS A 146 -1.64 1.81 -6.22
CA LYS A 146 -2.15 3.15 -6.47
C LYS A 146 -3.59 3.32 -5.97
N ILE A 147 -4.48 2.36 -6.26
CA ILE A 147 -5.86 2.34 -5.76
C ILE A 147 -5.88 2.37 -4.23
N ASN A 148 -5.09 1.52 -3.59
CA ASN A 148 -5.04 1.43 -2.13
C ASN A 148 -4.53 2.74 -1.50
N PHE A 149 -3.45 3.30 -2.05
CA PHE A 149 -2.88 4.56 -1.61
C PHE A 149 -3.89 5.70 -1.73
N ILE A 150 -4.49 5.90 -2.91
CA ILE A 150 -5.49 6.94 -3.16
C ILE A 150 -6.67 6.79 -2.20
N TYR A 151 -7.15 5.57 -1.99
CA TYR A 151 -8.28 5.32 -1.10
C TYR A 151 -7.96 5.68 0.36
N GLN A 152 -6.75 5.35 0.83
CA GLN A 152 -6.29 5.68 2.18
C GLN A 152 -6.10 7.18 2.38
N GLU A 153 -5.43 7.87 1.44
CA GLU A 153 -5.25 9.31 1.49
C GLU A 153 -6.59 10.04 1.47
N ALA A 154 -7.52 9.64 0.60
CA ALA A 154 -8.87 10.21 0.59
C ALA A 154 -9.60 10.01 1.93
N ARG A 155 -9.47 8.82 2.54
CA ARG A 155 -10.08 8.51 3.84
C ARG A 155 -9.46 9.33 5.00
N ASN A 156 -8.18 9.66 4.90
CA ASN A 156 -7.47 10.50 5.88
C ASN A 156 -7.82 11.98 5.73
N LEU A 157 -7.94 12.47 4.49
CA LEU A 157 -8.21 13.88 4.18
C LEU A 157 -9.67 14.26 4.39
N TYR A 158 -10.61 13.34 4.13
CA TYR A 158 -12.05 13.65 4.22
C TYR A 158 -12.49 14.16 5.60
N PRO A 159 -12.13 13.53 6.74
CA PRO A 159 -12.43 14.06 8.07
C PRO A 159 -11.83 15.44 8.32
N GLN A 160 -10.63 15.73 7.79
CA GLN A 160 -10.00 17.04 7.93
C GLN A 160 -10.76 18.11 7.14
N ALA A 161 -11.10 17.82 5.87
CA ALA A 161 -11.95 18.70 5.08
C ALA A 161 -13.28 18.98 5.78
N ARG A 162 -13.92 17.93 6.33
CA ARG A 162 -15.19 18.05 7.06
C ARG A 162 -15.05 18.92 8.31
N LYS A 163 -13.96 18.74 9.08
CA LYS A 163 -13.66 19.54 10.28
C LYS A 163 -13.56 21.02 9.95
N TYR A 164 -12.79 21.39 8.93
CA TYR A 164 -12.63 22.80 8.55
C TYR A 164 -13.90 23.39 7.93
N TYR A 165 -14.64 22.60 7.15
CA TYR A 165 -15.97 23.00 6.68
C TYR A 165 -16.93 23.31 7.85
N SER A 166 -17.00 22.44 8.85
CA SER A 166 -17.84 22.67 10.04
C SER A 166 -17.45 23.94 10.81
N LYS A 167 -16.15 24.25 10.93
CA LYS A 167 -15.72 25.52 11.53
C LYS A 167 -16.21 26.73 10.76
N LEU A 168 -16.14 26.70 9.43
CA LEU A 168 -16.61 27.79 8.56
C LEU A 168 -18.11 27.99 8.69
N GLU A 169 -18.90 26.91 8.71
CA GLU A 169 -20.36 26.98 8.95
C GLU A 169 -20.66 27.61 10.32
N THR A 170 -20.00 27.17 11.39
CA THR A 170 -20.15 27.78 12.72
C THR A 170 -19.76 29.27 12.72
N GLN A 171 -18.71 29.66 11.99
CA GLN A 171 -18.33 31.06 11.86
C GLN A 171 -19.37 31.88 11.09
N MET A 172 -19.99 31.32 10.05
CA MET A 172 -21.08 31.95 9.30
C MET A 172 -22.34 32.11 10.17
N GLU A 173 -22.69 31.11 10.95
CA GLU A 173 -23.78 31.18 11.94
C GLU A 173 -23.49 32.28 12.97
N ASN A 174 -22.28 32.33 13.54
CA ASN A 174 -21.88 33.36 14.49
C ASN A 174 -21.89 34.76 13.87
N PHE A 175 -21.46 34.90 12.61
CA PHE A 175 -21.51 36.17 11.89
C PHE A 175 -22.95 36.72 11.83
N SER A 176 -23.95 35.87 11.60
CA SER A 176 -25.36 36.26 11.61
C SER A 176 -25.85 36.76 12.98
N GLN A 177 -25.22 36.32 14.09
CA GLN A 177 -25.58 36.70 15.46
C GLN A 177 -24.82 37.95 15.94
N VAL A 178 -23.57 38.13 15.52
CA VAL A 178 -22.70 39.27 15.89
C VAL A 178 -23.27 40.61 15.45
N THR A 179 -24.15 40.62 14.45
CA THR A 179 -24.85 41.84 14.00
C THR A 179 -25.89 42.36 15.01
N LYS A 180 -26.22 41.59 16.06
CA LYS A 180 -27.32 41.91 17.01
C LYS A 180 -26.93 42.77 18.21
N ASP A 181 -25.69 42.70 18.69
CA ASP A 181 -25.21 43.51 19.84
C ASP A 181 -24.18 44.57 19.39
N PRO A 182 -24.55 45.86 19.37
CA PRO A 182 -23.67 46.95 18.93
C PRO A 182 -22.37 47.07 19.73
N LYS A 183 -22.34 46.68 21.01
CA LYS A 183 -21.19 46.89 21.90
C LYS A 183 -20.05 45.91 21.65
N THR A 184 -20.38 44.67 21.30
CA THR A 184 -19.41 43.59 21.06
C THR A 184 -19.17 43.29 19.58
N ARG A 185 -19.93 43.96 18.69
CA ARG A 185 -19.92 43.73 17.24
C ARG A 185 -18.54 43.87 16.60
N LEU A 186 -17.79 44.93 16.89
CA LEU A 186 -16.52 45.21 16.22
C LEU A 186 -15.45 44.16 16.54
N GLU A 187 -15.29 43.83 17.83
CA GLU A 187 -14.32 42.82 18.27
C GLU A 187 -14.69 41.43 17.76
N SER A 188 -15.97 41.08 17.81
CA SER A 188 -16.45 39.79 17.28
C SER A 188 -16.24 39.69 15.76
N LEU A 189 -16.47 40.77 15.00
CA LEU A 189 -16.19 40.83 13.56
C LEU A 189 -14.70 40.66 13.28
N LYS A 190 -13.83 41.30 14.06
CA LYS A 190 -12.38 41.18 13.91
C LYS A 190 -11.91 39.74 14.10
N GLN A 191 -12.39 39.07 15.16
CA GLN A 191 -12.06 37.66 15.40
C GLN A 191 -12.55 36.73 14.30
N ILE A 192 -13.73 36.98 13.72
CA ILE A 192 -14.25 36.21 12.60
C ILE A 192 -13.40 36.42 11.34
N LEU A 193 -13.05 37.68 11.03
CA LEU A 193 -12.24 38.04 9.87
C LEU A 193 -10.80 37.52 9.96
N GLU A 194 -10.27 37.32 11.16
CA GLU A 194 -8.95 36.71 11.36
C GLU A 194 -8.99 35.19 11.13
N LYS A 195 -10.06 34.49 11.53
CA LYS A 195 -10.14 33.03 11.48
C LYS A 195 -10.65 32.45 10.15
N ILE A 196 -11.59 33.13 9.48
CA ILE A 196 -12.17 32.65 8.22
C ILE A 196 -11.10 32.39 7.15
N PRO A 197 -10.13 33.29 6.89
CA PRO A 197 -9.13 33.08 5.85
C PRO A 197 -8.27 31.83 6.10
N GLU A 198 -7.90 31.59 7.36
CA GLU A 198 -7.11 30.42 7.75
C GLU A 198 -7.90 29.12 7.55
N ASP A 199 -9.11 29.05 8.11
CA ASP A 199 -9.94 27.85 7.98
C ASP A 199 -10.34 27.58 6.51
N TYR A 200 -10.57 28.63 5.71
CA TYR A 200 -10.83 28.52 4.27
C TYR A 200 -9.61 28.02 3.50
N LEU A 201 -8.41 28.51 3.82
CA LEU A 201 -7.17 28.03 3.20
C LEU A 201 -6.97 26.53 3.46
N TYR A 202 -7.15 26.06 4.69
CA TYR A 202 -7.05 24.63 4.99
C TYR A 202 -8.14 23.83 4.29
N TYR A 203 -9.39 24.28 4.34
CA TYR A 203 -10.50 23.62 3.66
C TYR A 203 -10.25 23.48 2.15
N SER A 204 -9.85 24.57 1.48
CA SER A 204 -9.59 24.58 0.04
C SER A 204 -8.41 23.68 -0.36
N ARG A 205 -7.36 23.60 0.46
CA ARG A 205 -6.25 22.65 0.27
C ARG A 205 -6.74 21.21 0.32
N TYR A 206 -7.46 20.82 1.38
CA TYR A 206 -7.98 19.46 1.49
C TYR A 206 -8.96 19.11 0.36
N LEU A 207 -9.81 20.04 -0.07
CA LEU A 207 -10.73 19.83 -1.19
C LEU A 207 -9.99 19.64 -2.51
N ARG A 208 -8.95 20.44 -2.77
CA ARG A 208 -8.10 20.29 -3.95
C ARG A 208 -7.42 18.93 -3.97
N ASP A 209 -6.85 18.51 -2.84
CA ASP A 209 -6.11 17.25 -2.75
C ASP A 209 -7.07 16.05 -2.92
N LEU A 210 -8.27 16.09 -2.30
CA LEU A 210 -9.35 15.12 -2.55
C LEU A 210 -9.77 15.07 -4.02
N LYS A 211 -9.86 16.22 -4.70
CA LYS A 211 -10.20 16.28 -6.13
C LYS A 211 -9.09 15.66 -6.99
N ALA A 212 -7.82 15.89 -6.64
CA ALA A 212 -6.69 15.28 -7.33
C ALA A 212 -6.71 13.75 -7.19
N HIS A 213 -6.95 13.23 -5.99
CA HIS A 213 -7.09 11.79 -5.73
C HIS A 213 -8.22 11.14 -6.54
N LYS A 214 -9.35 11.85 -6.74
CA LYS A 214 -10.47 11.36 -7.56
C LYS A 214 -10.08 11.14 -9.03
N THR A 215 -9.14 11.92 -9.56
CA THR A 215 -8.73 11.88 -10.98
C THR A 215 -7.39 11.19 -11.20
N ALA A 216 -6.80 10.59 -10.16
CA ALA A 216 -5.48 9.99 -10.22
C ALA A 216 -5.48 8.52 -10.69
N LEU A 217 -6.66 7.91 -10.90
CA LEU A 217 -6.78 6.58 -11.50
C LEU A 217 -6.86 6.67 -13.03
#